data_AF-A0A9N9FZA5-F1
#
_entry.id   AF-A0A9N9FZA5-F1
#
_cell.length_a   1.000
_cell.length_b   1.000
_cell.length_c   1.000
_cell.angle_alpha   90.00
_cell.angle_beta   90.00
_cell.angle_gamma   90.00
#
_symmetry.space_group_name_H-M   'P 1'
#
loop_
_entity.id
_entity.type
_entity.pdbx_description
1 polymer ?
#
loop_
_entity_poly.entity_id
_entity_poly.type
_entity_poly.pdbx_seq_one_letter_code
_entity_poly.pdbx_strand_id
1 'polypeptide(L)'
;CNAKVTDANLLPNSILNITVESGYETDGLGVQALGHFTMRIDGLANEFRFLKNPIWVNGCRCKKCDNIPQTYTSQWYFGTVAPPKGTWFDVWIAIYWECHVSDRSGMYCYSLNVHHRDYVK
;
A
#
# COMPACT_ATOMS: atom_id res chain seq x y z
N CYS A 1 -8.33 10.38 -11.48
CA CYS A 1 -7.93 9.62 -10.27
C CYS A 1 -6.43 9.48 -10.27
N ASN A 2 -5.73 10.06 -9.29
CA ASN A 2 -4.27 10.19 -9.26
C ASN A 2 -3.61 9.43 -8.09
N ALA A 3 -4.19 8.30 -7.67
CA ALA A 3 -3.62 7.52 -6.56
C ALA A 3 -2.18 7.09 -6.90
N LYS A 4 -1.26 7.23 -5.97
CA LYS A 4 0.17 7.06 -6.23
C LYS A 4 0.94 6.67 -4.97
N VAL A 5 2.13 6.14 -5.18
CA VAL A 5 3.16 6.01 -4.14
C VAL A 5 3.96 7.31 -4.13
N THR A 6 4.06 7.97 -2.99
CA THR A 6 4.78 9.25 -2.84
C THR A 6 6.16 9.09 -2.24
N ASP A 7 6.38 8.03 -1.44
CA ASP A 7 7.68 7.65 -0.92
C ASP A 7 7.71 6.14 -0.65
N ALA A 8 8.84 5.49 -0.94
CA ALA A 8 9.09 4.11 -0.58
C ALA A 8 10.55 3.95 -0.14
N ASN A 9 10.79 3.22 0.94
CA ASN A 9 12.15 2.90 1.38
C ASN A 9 12.23 1.53 2.03
N LEU A 10 13.31 0.79 1.76
CA LEU A 10 13.62 -0.46 2.44
C LEU A 10 14.54 -0.18 3.63
N LEU A 11 14.07 -0.49 4.84
CA LEU A 11 14.79 -0.28 6.08
C LEU A 11 15.68 -1.49 6.42
N PRO A 12 16.74 -1.32 7.25
CA PRO A 12 17.71 -2.36 7.60
C PRO A 12 17.17 -3.65 8.26
N ASN A 13 15.88 -3.67 8.66
CA ASN A 13 15.21 -4.82 9.28
C ASN A 13 14.22 -5.52 8.33
N SER A 14 14.41 -5.36 7.02
CA SER A 14 13.53 -5.95 5.99
C SER A 14 12.08 -5.50 6.13
N ILE A 15 11.96 -4.20 6.38
CA ILE A 15 10.70 -3.48 6.43
C ILE A 15 10.69 -2.56 5.22
N LEU A 16 9.70 -2.72 4.37
CA LEU A 16 9.33 -1.68 3.42
C LEU A 16 8.47 -0.66 4.16
N ASN A 17 8.93 0.58 4.18
CA ASN A 17 8.16 1.74 4.60
C ASN A 17 7.64 2.44 3.34
N ILE A 18 6.33 2.44 3.13
CA ILE A 18 5.71 3.00 1.92
C ILE A 18 4.61 3.99 2.28
N THR A 19 4.66 5.15 1.64
CA THR A 19 3.65 6.20 1.74
C THR A 19 2.87 6.27 0.43
N VAL A 20 1.56 6.21 0.54
CA VAL A 20 0.63 6.30 -0.58
C VAL A 20 -0.29 7.50 -0.43
N GLU A 21 -0.83 7.95 -1.54
CA GLU A 21 -1.84 9.01 -1.63
C GLU A 21 -3.07 8.47 -2.37
N SER A 22 -4.25 8.81 -1.85
CA SER A 22 -5.51 8.42 -2.47
C SER A 22 -5.73 9.14 -3.81
N GLY A 23 -6.58 8.58 -4.66
CA GLY A 23 -6.95 9.21 -5.92
C GLY A 23 -8.07 10.25 -5.81
N TYR A 24 -8.54 10.53 -4.60
CA TYR A 24 -9.77 11.25 -4.30
C TYR A 24 -9.48 12.45 -3.40
N GLU A 25 -9.75 13.67 -3.86
CA GLU A 25 -9.29 14.89 -3.19
C GLU A 25 -10.20 15.37 -2.04
N THR A 26 -11.34 14.71 -1.79
CA THR A 26 -12.27 15.13 -0.74
C THR A 26 -11.88 14.55 0.61
N ASP A 27 -11.85 15.42 1.63
CA ASP A 27 -11.55 15.07 3.01
C ASP A 27 -12.45 13.96 3.55
N GLY A 28 -11.84 12.99 4.25
CA GLY A 28 -12.54 11.91 4.94
C GLY A 28 -12.72 10.62 4.14
N LEU A 29 -12.41 10.59 2.84
CA LEU A 29 -12.50 9.41 1.96
C LEU A 29 -11.18 9.05 1.29
N GLY A 30 -10.05 9.34 1.96
CA GLY A 30 -8.71 9.07 1.44
C GLY A 30 -8.33 7.58 1.40
N VAL A 31 -7.11 7.23 1.79
CA VAL A 31 -6.62 5.84 1.69
C VAL A 31 -7.30 4.97 2.75
N GLN A 32 -8.21 4.08 2.33
CA GLN A 32 -9.00 3.23 3.23
C GLN A 32 -8.47 1.80 3.35
N ALA A 33 -7.86 1.28 2.29
CA ALA A 33 -7.15 0.02 2.36
C ALA A 33 -5.97 -0.05 1.39
N LEU A 34 -5.04 -0.94 1.69
CA LEU A 34 -3.91 -1.29 0.84
C LEU A 34 -3.86 -2.79 0.64
N GLY A 35 -3.71 -3.26 -0.59
CA GLY A 35 -3.72 -4.69 -0.88
C GLY A 35 -2.97 -5.07 -2.14
N HIS A 36 -3.06 -6.36 -2.50
CA HIS A 36 -2.42 -6.95 -3.68
C HIS A 36 -0.97 -6.51 -3.87
N PHE A 37 -0.22 -6.58 -2.77
CA PHE A 37 1.12 -6.05 -2.70
C PHE A 37 2.11 -7.06 -3.31
N THR A 38 2.92 -6.62 -4.26
CA THR A 38 4.06 -7.39 -4.79
C THR A 38 5.31 -6.52 -4.75
N MET A 39 6.44 -7.09 -4.35
CA MET A 39 7.73 -6.40 -4.37
C MET A 39 8.80 -7.28 -4.98
N ARG A 40 9.69 -6.64 -5.72
CA ARG A 40 10.89 -7.25 -6.30
C ARG A 40 12.10 -6.39 -5.95
N ILE A 41 13.20 -7.04 -5.58
CA ILE A 41 14.48 -6.38 -5.28
C ILE A 41 15.48 -6.87 -6.32
N ASP A 42 16.19 -5.95 -6.97
CA ASP A 42 17.18 -6.31 -7.98
C ASP A 42 18.31 -7.14 -7.36
N GLY A 43 18.69 -8.23 -8.04
CA GLY A 43 19.69 -9.19 -7.55
C GLY A 43 19.13 -10.28 -6.62
N LEU A 44 17.86 -10.20 -6.20
CA LEU A 44 17.17 -11.32 -5.55
C LEU A 44 16.33 -12.10 -6.55
N ALA A 45 16.36 -13.42 -6.46
CA ALA A 45 15.59 -14.31 -7.34
C ALA A 45 14.09 -14.35 -7.00
N ASN A 46 13.70 -13.92 -5.80
CA ASN A 46 12.34 -14.07 -5.29
C ASN A 46 11.55 -12.76 -5.34
N GLU A 47 10.25 -12.88 -5.65
CA GLU A 47 9.26 -11.84 -5.45
C GLU A 47 8.55 -12.03 -4.10
N PHE A 48 8.26 -10.92 -3.41
CA PHE A 48 7.48 -10.93 -2.18
C PHE A 48 6.04 -10.58 -2.49
N ARG A 49 5.09 -11.45 -2.14
CA ARG A 49 3.67 -11.28 -2.47
C ARG A 49 2.81 -11.31 -1.21
N PHE A 50 1.99 -10.27 -1.02
CA PHE A 50 1.03 -10.13 0.07
C PHE A 50 -0.36 -9.93 -0.53
N LEU A 51 -0.96 -11.04 -0.97
CA LEU A 51 -2.16 -11.04 -1.79
C LEU A 51 -3.46 -11.29 -1.03
N LYS A 52 -3.40 -11.85 0.18
CA LYS A 52 -4.59 -12.49 0.78
C LYS A 52 -5.47 -11.60 1.63
N ASN A 53 -4.96 -10.51 2.21
CA ASN A 53 -5.77 -9.61 3.03
C ASN A 53 -5.31 -8.17 2.83
N PRO A 54 -6.18 -7.27 2.35
CA PRO A 54 -5.87 -5.86 2.37
C PRO A 54 -5.75 -5.39 3.83
N ILE A 55 -4.78 -4.51 4.09
CA ILE A 55 -4.66 -3.80 5.35
C ILE A 55 -5.64 -2.63 5.30
N TRP A 56 -6.58 -2.61 6.24
CA TRP A 56 -7.54 -1.54 6.40
C TRP A 56 -6.92 -0.43 7.23
N VAL A 57 -6.87 0.77 6.66
CA VAL A 57 -6.37 1.95 7.35
C VAL A 57 -7.30 2.28 8.51
N ASN A 58 -6.72 2.50 9.69
CA ASN A 58 -7.44 2.89 10.91
C ASN A 58 -8.65 1.99 11.25
N GLY A 59 -8.64 0.71 10.86
CA GLY A 59 -9.73 -0.22 11.18
C GLY A 59 -11.04 0.01 10.40
N CYS A 60 -10.99 0.72 9.27
CA CYS A 60 -12.12 1.06 8.40
C CYS A 60 -12.96 -0.15 7.90
N ARG A 61 -12.51 -1.39 8.10
CA ARG A 61 -13.28 -2.60 7.75
C ARG A 61 -14.58 -2.78 8.52
N CYS A 62 -14.66 -2.31 9.78
CA CYS A 62 -15.69 -2.74 10.74
C CYS A 62 -16.65 -1.65 11.22
N LYS A 63 -16.38 -0.36 10.95
CA LYS A 63 -17.19 0.80 11.37
C LYS A 63 -17.04 1.94 10.35
N LYS A 64 -17.91 2.96 10.46
CA LYS A 64 -17.85 4.19 9.64
C LYS A 64 -16.41 4.70 9.52
N CYS A 65 -15.98 4.84 8.27
CA CYS A 65 -14.67 5.33 7.89
C CYS A 65 -14.69 6.86 7.89
N ASP A 66 -14.69 7.45 9.09
CA ASP A 66 -14.65 8.90 9.25
C ASP A 66 -13.19 9.35 9.44
N ASN A 67 -12.82 10.51 8.90
CA ASN A 67 -11.47 11.09 8.99
C ASN A 67 -10.35 10.22 8.40
N ILE A 68 -10.60 9.57 7.26
CA ILE A 68 -9.56 8.81 6.55
C ILE A 68 -8.56 9.78 5.92
N PRO A 69 -7.24 9.59 6.18
CA PRO A 69 -6.24 10.52 5.70
C PRO A 69 -6.03 10.38 4.19
N GLN A 70 -5.72 11.50 3.54
CA GLN A 70 -5.39 11.54 2.12
C GLN A 70 -4.10 10.78 1.80
N THR A 71 -3.14 10.82 2.72
CA THR A 71 -1.89 10.09 2.65
C THR A 71 -1.80 9.08 3.78
N TYR A 72 -1.21 7.92 3.51
CA TYR A 72 -1.02 6.89 4.53
C TYR A 72 0.32 6.21 4.37
N THR A 73 1.06 6.12 5.48
CA THR A 73 2.33 5.39 5.56
C THR A 73 2.08 4.03 6.21
N SER A 74 2.58 2.97 5.59
CA SER A 74 2.47 1.60 6.08
C SER A 74 3.82 0.91 6.05
N GLN A 75 3.97 -0.08 6.93
CA GLN A 75 5.19 -0.87 7.07
C GLN A 75 4.91 -2.34 6.78
N TRP A 76 5.72 -2.93 5.93
CA TRP A 76 5.55 -4.31 5.47
C TRP A 76 6.84 -5.09 5.66
N TYR A 77 6.77 -6.12 6.50
CA TYR A 77 7.90 -7.01 6.72
C TYR A 77 7.99 -8.07 5.62
N PHE A 78 9.15 -8.24 5.01
CA PHE A 78 9.36 -9.19 3.89
C PHE A 78 10.41 -10.28 4.16
N GLY A 79 10.97 -10.35 5.36
CA GLY A 79 11.62 -11.58 5.85
C GLY A 79 12.98 -11.95 5.26
N THR A 80 13.68 -11.04 4.56
CA THR A 80 15.04 -11.32 4.04
C THR A 80 16.13 -10.54 4.75
N VAL A 81 17.35 -10.54 4.22
CA VAL A 81 18.38 -9.55 4.58
C VAL A 81 18.04 -8.25 3.88
N ALA A 82 18.22 -7.12 4.57
CA ALA A 82 18.02 -5.81 3.94
C ALA A 82 19.02 -5.62 2.78
N PRO A 83 18.54 -5.23 1.59
CA PRO A 83 19.43 -5.00 0.46
C PRO A 83 20.41 -3.84 0.73
N PRO A 84 21.61 -3.86 0.12
CA PRO A 84 22.56 -2.75 0.21
C PRO A 84 21.96 -1.41 -0.24
N LYS A 85 22.53 -0.31 0.27
CA LYS A 85 22.22 1.03 -0.23
C LYS A 85 22.49 1.12 -1.74
N GLY A 86 21.59 1.78 -2.46
CA GLY A 86 21.63 1.91 -3.92
C GLY A 86 21.06 0.71 -4.68
N THR A 87 20.64 -0.36 -4.01
CA THR A 87 19.91 -1.45 -4.68
C THR A 87 18.52 -0.97 -5.11
N TRP A 88 18.15 -1.23 -6.37
CA TRP A 88 16.84 -0.91 -6.91
C TRP A 88 15.79 -1.93 -6.46
N PHE A 89 14.56 -1.46 -6.30
CA PHE A 89 13.40 -2.29 -6.02
C PHE A 89 12.15 -1.76 -6.71
N ASP A 90 11.23 -2.66 -7.03
CA ASP A 90 9.92 -2.37 -7.59
C ASP A 90 8.83 -2.78 -6.60
N VAL A 91 7.79 -1.96 -6.52
CA VAL A 91 6.59 -2.21 -5.74
C VAL A 91 5.36 -2.09 -6.64
N TRP A 92 4.48 -3.08 -6.55
CA TRP A 92 3.12 -3.05 -7.09
C TRP A 92 2.15 -3.11 -5.92
N ILE A 93 1.22 -2.16 -5.84
CA ILE A 93 0.26 -2.04 -4.74
C ILE A 93 -1.10 -1.59 -5.26
N ALA A 94 -2.17 -2.19 -4.75
CA ALA A 94 -3.52 -1.70 -4.93
C ALA A 94 -3.88 -0.74 -3.79
N ILE A 95 -4.19 0.50 -4.13
CA ILE A 95 -4.68 1.53 -3.20
C ILE A 95 -6.20 1.58 -3.32
N TYR A 96 -6.91 1.49 -2.19
CA TYR A 96 -8.37 1.49 -2.12
C TYR A 96 -8.90 2.74 -1.41
N TRP A 97 -9.96 3.31 -1.94
CA TRP A 97 -10.68 4.45 -1.35
C TRP A 97 -12.18 4.34 -1.68
N GLU A 98 -12.99 5.17 -1.03
CA GLU A 98 -14.46 5.21 -1.20
C GLU A 98 -15.10 3.81 -1.11
N CYS A 99 -14.71 3.07 -0.08
CA CYS A 99 -15.20 1.77 0.28
C CYS A 99 -16.57 1.86 0.96
N HIS A 100 -17.55 1.15 0.42
CA HIS A 100 -18.91 1.06 0.92
C HIS A 100 -19.32 -0.39 1.13
N VAL A 101 -20.01 -0.65 2.23
CA VAL A 101 -20.68 -1.93 2.48
C VAL A 101 -22.00 -1.92 1.73
N SER A 102 -22.19 -2.86 0.81
CA SER A 102 -23.49 -3.08 0.19
C SER A 102 -24.39 -3.90 1.11
N ASP A 103 -25.68 -3.66 0.98
CA ASP A 103 -26.82 -4.31 1.62
C ASP A 103 -26.88 -5.84 1.38
N ARG A 104 -26.01 -6.39 0.51
CA ARG A 104 -25.84 -7.84 0.27
C ARG A 104 -24.54 -8.44 0.86
N SER A 105 -23.98 -7.81 1.89
CA SER A 105 -22.78 -8.29 2.61
C SER A 105 -21.46 -8.20 1.83
N GLY A 106 -21.45 -7.53 0.68
CA GLY A 106 -20.25 -7.26 -0.11
C GLY A 106 -19.65 -5.89 0.24
N MET A 107 -18.36 -5.72 -0.02
CA MET A 107 -17.71 -4.41 0.09
C MET A 107 -17.23 -3.98 -1.29
N TYR A 108 -17.64 -2.80 -1.72
CA TYR A 108 -17.22 -2.19 -2.97
C TYR A 108 -16.28 -1.02 -2.65
N CYS A 109 -15.18 -0.90 -3.38
CA CYS A 109 -14.24 0.22 -3.26
C CYS A 109 -13.79 0.64 -4.66
N TYR A 110 -13.45 1.91 -4.84
CA TYR A 110 -12.57 2.28 -5.94
C TYR A 110 -11.16 1.79 -5.63
N SER A 111 -10.41 1.47 -6.69
CA SER A 111 -9.02 1.05 -6.54
C SER A 111 -8.18 1.42 -7.75
N LEU A 112 -6.88 1.58 -7.51
CA LEU A 112 -5.88 1.67 -8.56
C LEU A 112 -4.66 0.84 -8.18
N ASN A 113 -4.20 0.04 -9.13
CA ASN A 113 -2.93 -0.66 -9.05
C ASN A 113 -1.81 0.30 -9.49
N VAL A 114 -0.91 0.59 -8.57
CA VAL A 114 0.22 1.50 -8.79
C VAL A 114 1.50 0.69 -8.82
N HIS A 115 2.35 0.97 -9.80
CA HIS A 115 3.74 0.54 -9.83
C HIS A 115 4.62 1.71 -9.41
N HIS A 116 5.62 1.43 -8.57
CA HIS A 116 6.62 2.39 -8.14
C HIS A 116 7.99 1.73 -8.10
N ARG A 117 9.01 2.43 -8.57
CA ARG A 117 10.40 1.96 -8.57
C ARG A 117 11.27 3.00 -7.90
N ASP A 118 12.07 2.56 -6.93
CA ASP A 118 13.02 3.41 -6.21
C ASP A 118 14.25 2.58 -5.78
N TYR A 119 15.19 3.20 -5.06
CA TYR A 119 16.38 2.56 -4.54
C TYR A 119 16.52 2.72 -3.03
N VAL A 120 17.25 1.80 -2.40
CA VAL A 120 17.53 1.84 -0.95
C VAL A 120 18.38 3.06 -0.60
N LYS A 121 17.89 3.92 0.30
CA LYS A 121 18.55 5.18 0.70
C LYS A 121 19.64 4.99 1.76
#